data_AF-A0A368TDF7-F1
#
_entry.id   AF-A0A368TDF7-F1
#
_cell.length_a   1.000
_cell.length_b   1.000
_cell.length_c   1.000
_cell.angle_alpha   90.00
_cell.angle_beta   90.00
_cell.angle_gamma   90.00
#
_symmetry.space_group_name_H-M   'P 1'
#
loop_
_entity.id
_entity.type
_entity.pdbx_description
1 polymer ?
#
loop_
_entity_poly.entity_id
_entity_poly.type
_entity_poly.pdbx_seq_one_letter_code
_entity_poly.pdbx_strand_id
1 'polypeptide(L)'
;MKQKDNPPSAQKDKNQLSELDVNLEEYRNLSDQISKRVDFQQKLLNYQILLVGIIITAGVSLLSLDYTSSNTISVRYFLLLSPLPFYFLSWSFSNHDIMIVALARYINIDLRPRIKRLIGGKDVLRVEDFLLKERKQRSEEFGILPTLGEEYLLPLVFPAILITLYIFTFLYNIDKKEIDIDWPQFILLIIDVVLHILTIKLKKKAGRNYLRILEDNSE
;
A
#
# COMPACT_ATOMS: atom_id res chain seq x y z
N MET A 1 -52.85 42.90 3.54
CA MET A 1 -52.09 41.70 3.14
C MET A 1 -51.60 41.02 4.42
N LYS A 2 -52.16 39.87 4.79
CA LYS A 2 -51.71 39.11 5.98
C LYS A 2 -50.43 38.38 5.61
N GLN A 3 -49.31 38.79 6.19
CA GLN A 3 -48.05 38.08 6.13
C GLN A 3 -48.27 36.71 6.77
N LYS A 4 -48.17 35.66 5.96
CA LYS A 4 -48.33 34.28 6.42
C LYS A 4 -47.03 33.92 7.12
N ASP A 5 -47.00 34.10 8.44
CA ASP A 5 -45.88 33.66 9.27
C ASP A 5 -45.70 32.17 9.06
N ASN A 6 -44.65 31.79 8.33
CA ASN A 6 -44.29 30.40 8.16
C ASN A 6 -43.91 29.85 9.55
N PRO A 7 -44.45 28.69 9.95
CA PRO A 7 -44.16 28.14 11.26
C PRO A 7 -42.64 27.84 11.36
N PRO A 8 -41.99 28.17 12.48
CA PRO A 8 -40.55 28.02 12.68
C PRO A 8 -40.04 26.56 12.54
N SER A 9 -40.94 25.57 12.56
CA SER A 9 -40.62 24.17 12.28
C SER A 9 -40.22 23.91 10.83
N ALA A 10 -40.91 24.51 9.85
CA ALA A 10 -40.66 24.25 8.43
C ALA A 10 -39.28 24.74 7.95
N GLN A 11 -38.75 25.79 8.59
CA GLN A 11 -37.44 26.34 8.26
C GLN A 11 -36.29 25.54 8.90
N LYS A 12 -36.54 24.91 10.07
CA LYS A 12 -35.58 24.02 10.74
C LYS A 12 -35.39 22.71 9.95
N ASP A 13 -36.47 22.15 9.43
CA ASP A 13 -36.42 20.91 8.64
C ASP A 13 -35.65 21.12 7.32
N LYS A 14 -35.85 22.27 6.66
CA LYS A 14 -35.14 22.60 5.42
C LYS A 14 -33.63 22.77 5.63
N ASN A 15 -33.22 23.35 6.75
CA ASN A 15 -31.80 23.49 7.09
C ASN A 15 -31.15 22.15 7.43
N GLN A 16 -31.86 21.27 8.14
CA GLN A 16 -31.37 19.92 8.46
C GLN A 16 -31.21 19.05 7.20
N LEU A 17 -32.12 19.16 6.25
CA LEU A 17 -32.01 18.47 4.95
C LEU A 17 -30.80 18.98 4.16
N SER A 18 -30.61 20.30 4.08
CA SER A 18 -29.44 20.87 3.41
C SER A 18 -28.12 20.46 4.07
N GLU A 19 -28.08 20.38 5.40
CA GLU A 19 -26.89 19.94 6.14
C GLU A 19 -26.62 18.44 5.92
N LEU A 20 -27.69 17.63 5.85
CA LEU A 20 -27.58 16.21 5.55
C LEU A 20 -27.02 15.98 4.14
N ASP A 21 -27.53 16.70 3.14
CA ASP A 21 -27.06 16.60 1.75
C ASP A 21 -25.56 16.93 1.65
N VAL A 22 -25.11 17.98 2.34
CA VAL A 22 -23.68 18.36 2.37
C VAL A 22 -22.82 17.26 2.99
N ASN A 23 -23.23 16.69 4.13
CA ASN A 23 -22.47 15.62 4.78
C ASN A 23 -22.47 14.32 3.97
N LEU A 24 -23.56 14.00 3.27
CA LEU A 24 -23.64 12.83 2.38
C LEU A 24 -22.75 13.00 1.15
N GLU A 25 -22.71 14.20 0.58
CA GLU A 25 -21.82 14.52 -0.54
C GLU A 25 -20.34 14.48 -0.12
N GLU A 26 -20.01 14.99 1.06
CA GLU A 26 -18.68 14.85 1.65
C GLU A 26 -18.31 13.37 1.84
N TYR A 27 -19.23 12.56 2.37
CA TYR A 27 -19.03 11.11 2.56
C TYR A 27 -18.74 10.41 1.25
N ARG A 28 -19.53 10.71 0.21
CA ARG A 28 -19.36 10.15 -1.13
C ARG A 28 -18.00 10.52 -1.72
N ASN A 29 -17.60 11.79 -1.60
CA ASN A 29 -16.32 12.27 -2.11
C ASN A 29 -15.13 11.61 -1.41
N LEU A 30 -15.19 11.41 -0.09
CA LEU A 30 -14.13 10.72 0.66
C LEU A 30 -14.08 9.23 0.32
N SER A 31 -15.23 8.59 0.15
CA SER A 31 -15.32 7.18 -0.28
C SER A 31 -14.72 6.99 -1.67
N ASP A 32 -15.03 7.88 -2.62
CA ASP A 32 -14.42 7.88 -3.96
C ASP A 32 -12.90 8.09 -3.92
N GLN A 33 -12.41 8.98 -3.05
CA GLN A 33 -10.96 9.15 -2.83
C GLN A 33 -10.29 7.89 -2.29
N ILE A 34 -10.95 7.17 -1.37
CA ILE A 34 -10.44 5.88 -0.87
C ILE A 34 -10.36 4.88 -2.02
N SER A 35 -11.43 4.70 -2.80
CA SER A 35 -11.46 3.78 -3.95
C SER A 35 -10.36 4.08 -4.97
N LYS A 36 -10.19 5.36 -5.35
CA LYS A 36 -9.10 5.77 -6.26
C LYS A 36 -7.72 5.40 -5.72
N ARG A 37 -7.49 5.55 -4.40
CA ARG A 37 -6.20 5.20 -3.79
C ARG A 37 -5.97 3.69 -3.78
N VAL A 38 -7.01 2.88 -3.55
CA VAL A 38 -6.93 1.42 -3.67
C VAL A 38 -6.58 1.00 -5.11
N ASP A 39 -7.19 1.65 -6.12
CA ASP A 39 -6.84 1.41 -7.52
C ASP A 39 -5.39 1.76 -7.84
N PHE A 40 -4.88 2.87 -7.28
CA PHE A 40 -3.47 3.24 -7.42
C PHE A 40 -2.55 2.22 -6.76
N GLN A 41 -2.87 1.70 -5.58
CA GLN A 41 -2.12 0.62 -4.93
C GLN A 41 -2.04 -0.62 -5.82
N GLN A 42 -3.15 -0.98 -6.48
CA GLN A 42 -3.17 -2.12 -7.41
C GLN A 42 -2.30 -1.87 -8.64
N LYS A 43 -2.28 -0.65 -9.18
CA LYS A 43 -1.36 -0.28 -10.29
C LYS A 43 0.10 -0.35 -9.86
N LEU A 44 0.44 0.16 -8.67
CA LEU A 44 1.79 0.07 -8.11
C LEU A 44 2.24 -1.39 -7.96
N LEU A 45 1.34 -2.28 -7.55
CA LEU A 45 1.62 -3.71 -7.49
C LEU A 45 1.95 -4.32 -8.85
N ASN A 46 1.18 -3.97 -9.87
CA ASN A 46 1.45 -4.42 -11.23
C ASN A 46 2.81 -3.92 -11.74
N TYR A 47 3.18 -2.67 -11.42
CA TYR A 47 4.51 -2.14 -11.73
C TYR A 47 5.63 -2.87 -10.97
N GLN A 48 5.40 -3.23 -9.69
CA GLN A 48 6.36 -4.06 -8.94
C GLN A 48 6.57 -5.42 -9.61
N ILE A 49 5.49 -6.10 -10.03
CA ILE A 49 5.58 -7.39 -10.74
C ILE A 49 6.39 -7.25 -12.04
N LEU A 50 6.10 -6.20 -12.82
CA LEU A 50 6.79 -5.93 -14.08
C LEU A 50 8.29 -5.68 -13.85
N LEU A 51 8.64 -4.88 -12.85
CA LEU A 51 10.04 -4.60 -12.50
C LEU A 51 10.78 -5.85 -12.03
N VAL A 52 10.14 -6.74 -11.25
CA VAL A 52 10.74 -8.04 -10.88
C VAL A 52 11.09 -8.82 -12.15
N GLY A 53 10.18 -8.87 -13.13
CA GLY A 53 10.44 -9.54 -14.41
C GLY A 53 11.63 -8.93 -15.17
N ILE A 54 11.71 -7.59 -15.23
CA ILE A 54 12.85 -6.88 -15.84
C ILE A 54 14.15 -7.22 -15.13
N ILE A 55 14.16 -7.15 -13.79
CA ILE A 55 15.38 -7.35 -13.00
C ILE A 55 15.88 -8.79 -13.08
N ILE A 56 14.98 -9.78 -13.08
CA ILE A 56 15.35 -11.18 -13.29
C ILE A 56 15.94 -11.36 -14.69
N THR A 57 15.27 -10.85 -15.73
CA THR A 57 15.72 -11.01 -17.13
C THR A 57 17.07 -10.34 -17.38
N ALA A 58 17.21 -9.09 -16.91
CA ALA A 58 18.45 -8.34 -17.02
C ALA A 58 19.57 -8.96 -16.17
N GLY A 59 19.25 -9.40 -14.95
CA GLY A 59 20.20 -10.05 -14.05
C GLY A 59 20.76 -11.35 -14.63
N VAL A 60 19.90 -12.22 -15.16
CA VAL A 60 20.34 -13.48 -15.83
C VAL A 60 21.18 -13.19 -17.07
N SER A 61 20.79 -12.21 -17.89
CA SER A 61 21.55 -11.81 -19.08
C SER A 61 22.93 -11.23 -18.73
N LEU A 62 23.01 -10.41 -17.69
CA LEU A 62 24.26 -9.83 -17.21
C LEU A 62 25.19 -10.89 -16.62
N LEU A 63 24.65 -11.83 -15.84
CA LEU A 63 25.41 -12.94 -15.25
C LEU A 63 25.90 -13.94 -16.30
N SER A 64 25.15 -14.15 -17.39
CA SER A 64 25.57 -15.05 -18.48
C SER A 64 26.64 -14.44 -19.38
N LEU A 65 26.66 -13.11 -19.54
CA LEU A 65 27.68 -12.37 -20.28
C LEU A 65 29.00 -12.20 -19.51
N ASP A 66 28.98 -12.34 -18.18
CA ASP A 66 30.15 -12.14 -17.33
C ASP A 66 31.15 -13.31 -17.32
N TYR A 67 30.80 -14.42 -17.97
CA TYR A 67 31.72 -15.55 -18.20
C TYR A 67 32.96 -15.14 -19.03
N THR A 68 32.97 -13.94 -19.62
CA THR A 68 34.07 -13.36 -20.38
C THR A 68 34.67 -12.10 -19.72
N SER A 69 35.02 -12.18 -18.43
CA SER A 69 36.07 -11.40 -17.72
C SER A 69 36.03 -9.85 -17.68
N SER A 70 35.27 -9.13 -18.51
CA SER A 70 35.37 -7.65 -18.61
C SER A 70 34.18 -6.86 -18.06
N ASN A 71 33.07 -7.51 -17.67
CA ASN A 71 31.81 -6.83 -17.30
C ASN A 71 31.46 -6.91 -15.79
N THR A 72 32.33 -7.45 -14.95
CA THR A 72 32.05 -7.74 -13.53
C THR A 72 31.68 -6.52 -12.70
N ILE A 73 32.19 -5.35 -13.09
CA ILE A 73 31.84 -4.06 -12.44
C ILE A 73 30.39 -3.65 -12.76
N SER A 74 29.94 -3.85 -13.99
CA SER A 74 28.58 -3.49 -14.44
C SER A 74 27.51 -4.33 -13.74
N VAL A 75 27.77 -5.62 -13.55
CA VAL A 75 26.88 -6.54 -12.83
C VAL A 75 26.74 -6.16 -11.36
N ARG A 76 27.86 -5.84 -10.71
CA ARG A 76 27.87 -5.39 -9.31
C ARG A 76 27.08 -4.10 -9.09
N TYR A 77 27.23 -3.11 -9.98
CA TYR A 77 26.43 -1.87 -9.90
C TYR A 77 24.95 -2.12 -10.19
N PHE A 78 24.62 -3.00 -11.13
CA PHE A 78 23.24 -3.36 -11.41
C PHE A 78 22.55 -3.97 -10.18
N LEU A 79 23.19 -4.94 -9.53
CA LEU A 79 22.67 -5.59 -8.32
C LEU A 79 22.56 -4.63 -7.13
N LEU A 80 23.47 -3.67 -7.02
CA LEU A 80 23.42 -2.65 -5.98
C LEU A 80 22.23 -1.68 -6.16
N LEU A 81 21.94 -1.32 -7.41
CA LEU A 81 20.92 -0.31 -7.74
C LEU A 81 19.52 -0.91 -7.97
N SER A 82 19.42 -2.19 -8.33
CA SER A 82 18.16 -2.87 -8.63
C SER A 82 17.11 -2.81 -7.51
N PRO A 83 17.44 -2.71 -6.21
CA PRO A 83 16.42 -2.60 -5.16
C PRO A 83 15.80 -1.19 -5.03
N LEU A 84 16.47 -0.14 -5.54
CA LEU A 84 16.02 1.26 -5.36
C LEU A 84 14.63 1.54 -5.94
N PRO A 85 14.27 1.09 -7.17
CA PRO A 85 12.92 1.26 -7.70
C PRO A 85 11.85 0.62 -6.80
N PHE A 86 12.15 -0.52 -6.18
CA PHE A 86 11.20 -1.17 -5.28
C PHE A 86 11.00 -0.41 -3.98
N TYR A 87 12.06 0.19 -3.45
CA TYR A 87 11.95 1.09 -2.29
C TYR A 87 10.99 2.24 -2.59
N PHE A 88 11.15 2.90 -3.76
CA PHE A 88 10.26 3.98 -4.17
C PHE A 88 8.80 3.53 -4.32
N LEU A 89 8.57 2.37 -4.95
CA LEU A 89 7.22 1.81 -5.11
C LEU A 89 6.60 1.37 -3.78
N SER A 90 7.39 0.80 -2.87
CA SER A 90 6.93 0.43 -1.54
C SER A 90 6.61 1.66 -0.68
N TRP A 91 7.41 2.72 -0.79
CA TRP A 91 7.13 3.99 -0.12
C TRP A 91 5.83 4.62 -0.63
N SER A 92 5.66 4.70 -1.96
CA SER A 92 4.43 5.20 -2.59
C SER A 92 3.20 4.39 -2.16
N PHE A 93 3.29 3.06 -2.18
CA PHE A 93 2.22 2.17 -1.73
C PHE A 93 1.82 2.45 -0.27
N SER A 94 2.81 2.65 0.61
CA SER A 94 2.59 2.93 2.03
C SER A 94 1.93 4.29 2.26
N ASN A 95 2.33 5.31 1.49
CA ASN A 95 1.70 6.63 1.54
C ASN A 95 0.21 6.58 1.17
N HIS A 96 -0.15 5.77 0.17
CA HIS A 96 -1.55 5.54 -0.18
C HIS A 96 -2.33 4.85 0.95
N ASP A 97 -1.74 3.86 1.62
CA ASP A 97 -2.41 3.16 2.72
C ASP A 97 -2.62 4.08 3.94
N ILE A 98 -1.62 4.91 4.29
CA ILE A 98 -1.76 5.93 5.37
C ILE A 98 -2.91 6.89 5.06
N MET A 99 -3.02 7.36 3.81
CA MET A 99 -4.10 8.26 3.41
C MET A 99 -5.47 7.58 3.45
N ILE A 100 -5.59 6.33 3.02
CA ILE A 100 -6.83 5.55 3.14
C ILE A 100 -7.27 5.48 4.61
N VAL A 101 -6.34 5.19 5.52
CA VAL A 101 -6.63 5.14 6.96
C VAL A 101 -7.07 6.49 7.51
N ALA A 102 -6.38 7.57 7.13
CA ALA A 102 -6.72 8.92 7.59
C ALA A 102 -8.14 9.31 7.17
N LEU A 103 -8.50 9.04 5.90
CA LEU A 103 -9.84 9.31 5.37
C LEU A 103 -10.91 8.45 6.07
N ALA A 104 -10.67 7.15 6.22
CA ALA A 104 -11.59 6.25 6.91
C ALA A 104 -11.78 6.65 8.39
N ARG A 105 -10.70 7.09 9.06
CA ARG A 105 -10.78 7.59 10.44
C ARG A 105 -11.63 8.84 10.53
N TYR A 106 -11.48 9.80 9.62
CA TYR A 106 -12.29 11.01 9.59
C TYR A 106 -13.78 10.70 9.35
N ILE A 107 -14.08 9.81 8.39
CA ILE A 107 -15.44 9.35 8.14
C ILE A 107 -16.07 8.79 9.43
N ASN A 108 -15.33 7.96 10.18
CA ASN A 108 -15.88 7.29 11.35
C ASN A 108 -15.98 8.18 12.60
N ILE A 109 -14.98 9.03 12.86
CA ILE A 109 -14.93 9.86 14.08
C ILE A 109 -15.78 11.13 13.93
N ASP A 110 -15.78 11.75 12.75
CA ASP A 110 -16.39 13.06 12.55
C ASP A 110 -17.67 13.00 11.72
N LEU A 111 -17.60 12.43 10.52
CA LEU A 111 -18.69 12.55 9.56
C LEU A 111 -19.90 11.65 9.90
N ARG A 112 -19.65 10.39 10.26
CA ARG A 112 -20.69 9.43 10.60
C ARG A 112 -21.52 9.88 11.81
N PRO A 113 -20.94 10.35 12.93
CA PRO A 113 -21.74 10.86 14.05
C PRO A 113 -22.60 12.06 13.68
N ARG A 114 -22.14 12.95 12.77
CA ARG A 114 -22.95 14.07 12.27
C ARG A 114 -24.14 13.58 11.46
N ILE A 115 -23.90 12.69 10.49
CA ILE A 115 -24.97 12.08 9.68
C ILE A 115 -25.96 11.34 10.59
N LYS A 116 -25.47 10.53 11.53
CA LYS A 116 -26.30 9.75 12.48
C LYS A 116 -27.21 10.66 13.31
N ARG A 117 -26.72 11.82 13.76
CA ARG A 117 -27.55 12.82 14.47
C ARG A 117 -28.65 13.38 13.57
N LEU A 118 -28.35 13.67 12.31
CA LEU A 118 -29.31 14.24 11.35
C LEU A 118 -30.39 13.25 10.93
N ILE A 119 -30.09 11.95 10.84
CA ILE A 119 -31.06 10.90 10.45
C ILE A 119 -31.81 10.25 11.64
N GLY A 120 -31.72 10.85 12.83
CA GLY A 120 -32.46 10.37 14.01
C GLY A 120 -31.91 9.07 14.60
N GLY A 121 -30.59 8.84 14.53
CA GLY A 121 -29.93 7.72 15.21
C GLY A 121 -29.95 6.39 14.46
N LYS A 122 -30.48 6.34 13.24
CA LYS A 122 -30.36 5.16 12.37
C LYS A 122 -28.88 4.85 12.12
N ASP A 123 -28.53 3.56 12.11
CA ASP A 123 -27.15 3.18 11.82
C ASP A 123 -26.83 3.40 10.34
N VAL A 124 -25.63 3.92 10.09
CA VAL A 124 -25.04 4.10 8.77
C VAL A 124 -24.09 2.93 8.54
N LEU A 125 -24.06 2.38 7.33
CA LEU A 125 -23.18 1.28 6.90
C LEU A 125 -21.74 1.48 7.42
N ARG A 126 -21.17 0.41 8.01
CA ARG A 126 -19.87 0.43 8.69
C ARG A 126 -18.80 -0.35 7.93
N VAL A 127 -18.35 0.22 6.82
CA VAL A 127 -17.26 -0.34 6.01
C VAL A 127 -15.98 -0.51 6.85
N GLU A 128 -15.72 0.38 7.82
CA GLU A 128 -14.49 0.33 8.62
C GLU A 128 -14.46 -0.77 9.69
N ASP A 129 -15.61 -1.20 10.23
CA ASP A 129 -15.65 -2.28 11.24
C ASP A 129 -15.14 -3.59 10.62
N PHE A 130 -15.35 -3.77 9.31
CA PHE A 130 -14.81 -4.88 8.56
C PHE A 130 -13.30 -4.70 8.28
N LEU A 131 -12.85 -3.50 7.92
CA LEU A 131 -11.41 -3.20 7.74
C LEU A 131 -10.59 -3.44 9.01
N LEU A 132 -11.14 -3.07 10.17
CA LEU A 132 -10.55 -3.34 11.48
C LEU A 132 -10.48 -4.85 11.77
N LYS A 133 -11.53 -5.60 11.42
CA LYS A 133 -11.58 -7.06 11.58
C LYS A 133 -10.59 -7.77 10.67
N GLU A 134 -10.46 -7.33 9.42
CA GLU A 134 -9.48 -7.82 8.44
C GLU A 134 -8.04 -7.53 8.86
N ARG A 135 -7.76 -6.35 9.42
CA ARG A 135 -6.45 -6.04 10.01
C ARG A 135 -6.12 -6.97 11.17
N LYS A 136 -7.07 -7.17 12.08
CA LYS A 136 -6.88 -8.08 13.20
C LYS A 136 -6.60 -9.51 12.71
N GLN A 137 -7.34 -9.97 11.71
CA GLN A 137 -7.15 -11.30 11.12
C GLN A 137 -5.79 -11.44 10.40
N ARG A 138 -5.33 -10.40 9.69
CA ARG A 138 -3.98 -10.35 9.12
C ARG A 138 -2.90 -10.36 10.20
N SER A 139 -3.11 -9.62 11.29
CA SER A 139 -2.21 -9.66 12.43
C SER A 139 -2.14 -11.04 13.07
N GLU A 140 -3.23 -11.78 13.11
CA GLU A 140 -3.27 -13.15 13.64
C GLU A 140 -2.58 -14.14 12.68
N GLU A 141 -2.74 -14.01 11.36
CA GLU A 141 -2.09 -14.88 10.37
C GLU A 141 -0.58 -14.65 10.24
N PHE A 142 -0.11 -13.41 10.34
CA PHE A 142 1.29 -13.04 10.07
C PHE A 142 2.12 -12.73 11.33
N GLY A 143 1.54 -12.93 12.52
CA GLY A 143 2.25 -12.88 13.81
C GLY A 143 2.50 -11.47 14.36
N ILE A 144 3.66 -11.27 14.98
CA ILE A 144 4.00 -10.01 15.68
C ILE A 144 4.42 -8.89 14.71
N LEU A 145 4.80 -9.25 13.49
CA LEU A 145 5.28 -8.31 12.47
C LEU A 145 4.21 -7.26 12.06
N PRO A 146 2.93 -7.62 11.90
CA PRO A 146 1.83 -6.65 11.73
C PRO A 146 1.45 -5.87 13.00
N THR A 147 1.60 -6.44 14.20
CA THR A 147 1.14 -5.77 15.46
C THR A 147 1.96 -4.54 15.84
N LEU A 148 3.16 -4.37 15.28
CA LEU A 148 4.00 -3.20 15.55
C LEU A 148 3.48 -1.88 14.94
N GLY A 149 2.32 -1.89 14.25
CA GLY A 149 1.83 -0.72 13.52
C GLY A 149 2.65 -0.42 12.27
N GLU A 150 3.62 -1.29 11.96
CA GLU A 150 4.62 -1.20 10.92
C GLU A 150 4.31 -2.11 9.72
N GLU A 151 3.04 -2.48 9.53
CA GLU A 151 2.55 -3.16 8.30
C GLU A 151 3.01 -2.44 7.02
N TYR A 152 3.18 -1.12 7.13
CA TYR A 152 3.69 -0.19 6.12
C TYR A 152 5.21 -0.24 5.91
N LEU A 153 5.96 -0.58 6.95
CA LEU A 153 7.43 -0.63 6.91
C LEU A 153 7.91 -2.01 6.49
N LEU A 154 7.14 -3.06 6.69
CA LEU A 154 7.49 -4.42 6.25
C LEU A 154 7.92 -4.49 4.75
N PRO A 155 7.20 -3.85 3.82
CA PRO A 155 7.61 -3.73 2.42
C PRO A 155 8.84 -2.86 2.15
N LEU A 156 9.29 -2.05 3.13
CA LEU A 156 10.47 -1.18 3.08
C LEU A 156 11.68 -1.82 3.78
N VAL A 157 11.44 -2.56 4.87
CA VAL A 157 12.45 -3.23 5.68
C VAL A 157 13.15 -4.33 4.87
N PHE A 158 12.41 -5.13 4.11
CA PHE A 158 13.04 -6.17 3.29
C PHE A 158 13.98 -5.61 2.21
N PRO A 159 13.55 -4.67 1.35
CA PRO A 159 14.46 -4.00 0.42
C PRO A 159 15.65 -3.34 1.12
N ALA A 160 15.45 -2.70 2.28
CA ALA A 160 16.52 -2.04 3.02
C ALA A 160 17.56 -3.03 3.58
N ILE A 161 17.12 -4.16 4.15
CA ILE A 161 18.02 -5.24 4.61
C ILE A 161 18.81 -5.80 3.41
N LEU A 162 18.14 -6.01 2.28
CA LEU A 162 18.78 -6.54 1.08
C LEU A 162 19.79 -5.58 0.48
N ILE A 163 19.46 -4.29 0.37
CA ILE A 163 20.41 -3.24 -0.02
C ILE A 163 21.62 -3.26 0.91
N THR A 164 21.39 -3.38 2.22
CA THR A 164 22.48 -3.42 3.22
C THR A 164 23.38 -4.64 3.02
N LEU A 165 22.80 -5.82 2.77
CA LEU A 165 23.54 -7.05 2.47
C LEU A 165 24.31 -6.95 1.14
N TYR A 166 23.71 -6.32 0.13
CA TYR A 166 24.37 -6.04 -1.14
C TYR A 166 25.54 -5.07 -1.00
N ILE A 167 25.37 -3.99 -0.25
CA ILE A 167 26.45 -3.05 0.06
C ILE A 167 27.57 -3.77 0.81
N PHE A 168 27.23 -4.57 1.83
CA PHE A 168 28.23 -5.28 2.62
C PHE A 168 29.02 -6.29 1.80
N THR A 169 28.34 -7.09 0.97
CA THR A 169 29.02 -8.03 0.06
C THR A 169 29.83 -7.33 -1.01
N PHE A 170 29.33 -6.23 -1.57
CA PHE A 170 30.06 -5.40 -2.53
C PHE A 170 31.35 -4.83 -1.93
N LEU A 171 31.28 -4.25 -0.72
CA LEU A 171 32.44 -3.71 -0.02
C LEU A 171 33.46 -4.80 0.35
N TYR A 172 32.99 -5.96 0.83
CA TYR A 172 33.85 -7.09 1.17
C TYR A 172 34.59 -7.66 -0.05
N ASN A 173 33.94 -7.70 -1.22
CA ASN A 173 34.51 -8.22 -2.47
C ASN A 173 35.29 -7.19 -3.29
N ILE A 174 35.31 -5.92 -2.89
CA ILE A 174 36.25 -4.93 -3.46
C ILE A 174 37.67 -5.20 -2.97
N ASP A 175 37.82 -5.63 -1.72
CA ASP A 175 39.14 -5.85 -1.10
C ASP A 175 39.83 -7.13 -1.60
N LYS A 176 39.05 -8.15 -1.99
CA LYS A 176 39.56 -9.40 -2.53
C LYS A 176 39.56 -9.34 -4.06
N LYS A 177 40.72 -9.05 -4.66
CA LYS A 177 40.96 -8.99 -6.12
C LYS A 177 40.72 -10.29 -6.90
N GLU A 178 40.18 -11.34 -6.29
CA GLU A 178 39.95 -12.62 -6.97
C GLU A 178 38.53 -12.67 -7.57
N ILE A 179 38.53 -12.86 -8.89
CA ILE A 179 37.35 -12.97 -9.75
C ILE A 179 37.02 -14.45 -9.84
N ASP A 180 36.39 -14.99 -8.81
CA ASP A 180 35.67 -16.25 -8.96
C ASP A 180 34.20 -16.00 -8.65
N ILE A 181 33.33 -16.76 -9.31
CA ILE A 181 31.87 -16.54 -9.35
C ILE A 181 31.38 -16.13 -7.97
N ASP A 182 30.80 -14.94 -7.88
CA ASP A 182 30.44 -14.30 -6.63
C ASP A 182 29.12 -14.90 -6.10
N TRP A 183 29.18 -16.20 -5.77
CA TRP A 183 28.08 -17.00 -5.22
C TRP A 183 27.30 -16.28 -4.12
N PRO A 184 27.93 -15.50 -3.21
CA PRO A 184 27.20 -14.68 -2.25
C PRO A 184 26.24 -13.68 -2.90
N GLN A 185 26.63 -13.00 -3.97
CA GLN A 185 25.78 -12.03 -4.68
C GLN A 185 24.65 -12.71 -5.45
N PHE A 186 24.90 -13.89 -6.02
CA PHE A 186 23.87 -14.69 -6.67
C PHE A 186 22.83 -15.22 -5.66
N ILE A 187 23.29 -15.71 -4.51
CA ILE A 187 22.40 -16.14 -3.41
C ILE A 187 21.57 -14.95 -2.91
N LEU A 188 22.19 -13.77 -2.74
CA LEU A 188 21.46 -12.54 -2.37
C LEU A 188 20.40 -12.16 -3.40
N LEU A 189 20.67 -12.34 -4.69
CA LEU A 189 19.69 -12.08 -5.75
C LEU A 189 18.49 -13.02 -5.67
N ILE A 190 18.74 -14.31 -5.42
CA ILE A 190 17.65 -15.28 -5.22
C ILE A 190 16.82 -14.89 -4.00
N ILE A 191 17.48 -14.54 -2.88
CA ILE A 191 16.79 -14.10 -1.65
C ILE A 191 15.98 -12.83 -1.92
N ASP A 192 16.54 -11.85 -2.65
CA ASP A 192 15.87 -10.60 -3.02
C ASP A 192 14.60 -10.85 -3.83
N VAL A 193 14.71 -11.67 -4.89
CA VAL A 193 13.58 -12.05 -5.73
C VAL A 193 12.50 -12.77 -4.92
N VAL A 194 12.87 -13.71 -4.06
CA VAL A 194 11.92 -14.44 -3.20
C VAL A 194 11.21 -13.48 -2.24
N LEU A 195 11.93 -12.59 -1.58
CA LEU A 195 11.37 -11.60 -0.66
C LEU A 195 10.45 -10.60 -1.37
N HIS A 196 10.79 -10.19 -2.60
CA HIS A 196 9.93 -9.35 -3.43
C HIS A 196 8.65 -10.09 -3.82
N ILE A 197 8.73 -11.35 -4.24
CA ILE A 197 7.56 -12.17 -4.55
C ILE A 197 6.65 -12.33 -3.33
N LEU A 198 7.22 -12.57 -2.15
CA LEU A 198 6.47 -12.66 -0.89
C LEU A 198 5.78 -11.32 -0.58
N THR A 199 6.50 -10.20 -0.70
CA THR A 199 5.96 -8.85 -0.49
C THR A 199 4.81 -8.55 -1.45
N ILE A 200 4.95 -8.90 -2.73
CA ILE A 200 3.89 -8.75 -3.74
C ILE A 200 2.68 -9.61 -3.40
N LYS A 201 2.88 -10.88 -3.01
CA LYS A 201 1.79 -11.78 -2.60
C LYS A 201 1.01 -11.21 -1.41
N LEU A 202 1.71 -10.68 -0.42
CA LEU A 202 1.11 -10.03 0.75
C LEU A 202 0.26 -8.82 0.34
N LYS A 203 0.84 -7.90 -0.43
CA LYS A 203 0.14 -6.70 -0.89
C LYS A 203 -1.05 -7.04 -1.80
N LYS A 204 -0.95 -8.06 -2.66
CA LYS A 204 -2.06 -8.52 -3.51
C LYS A 204 -3.19 -9.17 -2.70
N LYS A 205 -2.88 -9.89 -1.63
CA LYS A 205 -3.90 -10.41 -0.70
C LYS A 205 -4.65 -9.25 -0.05
N ALA A 206 -3.92 -8.25 0.45
CA ALA A 206 -4.51 -7.03 1.02
C ALA A 206 -5.40 -6.28 0.00
N GLY A 207 -4.89 -6.02 -1.22
CA GLY A 207 -5.63 -5.32 -2.28
C GLY A 207 -6.94 -6.00 -2.66
N ARG A 208 -6.94 -7.33 -2.83
CA ARG A 208 -8.19 -8.09 -3.15
C ARG A 208 -9.22 -8.01 -2.04
N ASN A 209 -8.78 -8.02 -0.78
CA ASN A 209 -9.69 -7.88 0.34
C ASN A 209 -10.34 -6.49 0.34
N TYR A 210 -9.59 -5.42 0.03
CA TYR A 210 -10.15 -4.08 -0.12
C TYR A 210 -11.17 -3.99 -1.27
N LEU A 211 -10.88 -4.55 -2.45
CA LEU A 211 -11.79 -4.51 -3.60
C LEU A 211 -13.10 -5.25 -3.34
N ARG A 212 -13.03 -6.46 -2.77
CA ARG A 212 -14.23 -7.23 -2.39
C ARG A 212 -15.14 -6.43 -1.46
N ILE A 213 -14.56 -5.67 -0.54
CA ILE A 213 -15.30 -4.81 0.38
C ILE A 213 -15.99 -3.66 -0.37
N LEU A 214 -15.35 -3.09 -1.39
CA LEU A 214 -15.98 -2.03 -2.18
C LEU A 214 -17.13 -2.56 -3.03
N GLU A 215 -17.00 -3.77 -3.58
CA GLU A 215 -18.02 -4.44 -4.40
C GLU A 215 -19.23 -4.88 -3.57
N ASP A 216 -19.02 -5.55 -2.42
CA ASP A 216 -20.11 -6.03 -1.53
C ASP A 216 -20.94 -4.88 -0.91
N ASN A 217 -20.46 -3.63 -0.96
CA ASN A 217 -21.17 -2.44 -0.44
C ASN A 217 -21.80 -1.58 -1.55
N SER A 218 -21.72 -2.01 -2.81
CA SER A 218 -22.31 -1.31 -3.97
C SER A 218 -23.67 -1.86 -4.40
N GLU A 219 -24.12 -2.96 -3.77
CA GLU A 219 -25.46 -3.56 -3.89
C GLU A 219 -26.40 -3.09 -2.76
#